data_AF-A0AAV0Y3J1-F1
#
_entry.id   AF-A0AAV0Y3J1-F1
#
_cell.length_a   1.000
_cell.length_b   1.000
_cell.length_c   1.000
_cell.angle_alpha   90.00
_cell.angle_beta   90.00
_cell.angle_gamma   90.00
#
_symmetry.space_group_name_H-M   'P 1'
#
loop_
_entity.id
_entity.type
_entity.pdbx_description
1 polymer ?
#
loop_
_entity_poly.entity_id
_entity_poly.type
_entity_poly.pdbx_seq_one_letter_code
_entity_poly.pdbx_strand_id
1 'polypeptide(L)'
;MKYEEHHVGNTISILSDLPGVNILDAFALDYMHLVCIGIMKKLIQLWMNKGPLNVRLPSSDVKIISNQLVSFKKSVPCDFSRKPRALNE
;
A
#
# COMPACT_ATOMS: atom_id res chain seq x y z
N MET A 1 -27.34 -1.66 -11.40
CA MET A 1 -26.24 -0.70 -11.65
C MET A 1 -25.09 -1.46 -12.34
N LYS A 2 -24.24 -0.86 -13.18
CA LYS A 2 -23.06 -1.61 -13.69
C LYS A 2 -22.11 -1.86 -12.50
N TYR A 3 -21.64 -3.08 -12.28
CA TYR A 3 -20.70 -3.47 -11.19
C TYR A 3 -21.28 -3.54 -9.76
N GLU A 4 -22.56 -3.91 -9.63
CA GLU A 4 -23.29 -3.97 -8.35
C GLU A 4 -22.61 -4.85 -7.28
N GLU A 5 -21.96 -5.94 -7.69
CA GLU A 5 -21.18 -6.84 -6.82
C GLU A 5 -19.99 -6.18 -6.10
N HIS A 6 -19.51 -5.03 -6.59
CA HIS A 6 -18.38 -4.31 -6.01
C HIS A 6 -18.79 -3.27 -4.96
N HIS A 7 -20.09 -3.08 -4.73
CA HIS A 7 -20.60 -2.21 -3.67
C HIS A 7 -20.65 -2.99 -2.35
N VAL A 8 -19.60 -2.83 -1.53
CA VAL A 8 -19.38 -3.61 -0.31
C VAL A 8 -20.16 -3.12 0.93
N GLY A 9 -20.90 -2.00 0.82
CA GLY A 9 -21.68 -1.43 1.92
C GLY A 9 -23.14 -1.92 1.92
N ASN A 10 -23.80 -1.88 3.09
CA ASN A 10 -25.24 -2.18 3.22
C ASN A 10 -26.13 -1.22 2.41
N THR A 11 -25.58 -0.12 1.94
CA THR A 11 -26.26 0.88 1.09
C THR A 11 -25.34 1.29 -0.05
N ILE A 12 -25.92 1.58 -1.19
CA ILE A 12 -25.21 2.15 -2.34
C ILE A 12 -24.93 3.63 -2.04
N SER A 13 -23.72 4.09 -2.32
CA SER A 13 -23.33 5.48 -2.11
C SER A 13 -24.16 6.42 -2.98
N ILE A 14 -24.64 7.53 -2.40
CA ILE A 14 -25.38 8.60 -3.10
C ILE A 14 -24.62 9.18 -4.31
N LEU A 15 -23.29 9.01 -4.33
CA LEU A 15 -22.44 9.43 -5.45
C LEU A 15 -22.74 8.65 -6.73
N SER A 16 -23.38 7.48 -6.62
CA SER A 16 -23.70 6.60 -7.75
C SER A 16 -24.91 7.11 -8.54
N ASP A 17 -25.74 7.97 -7.92
CA ASP A 17 -26.93 8.54 -8.55
C ASP A 17 -26.68 9.90 -9.20
N LEU A 18 -25.44 10.43 -9.12
CA LEU A 18 -25.08 11.72 -9.71
C LEU A 18 -25.12 11.65 -11.25
N PRO A 19 -25.94 12.47 -11.92
CA PRO A 19 -26.05 12.46 -13.37
C PRO A 19 -24.73 12.91 -14.01
N GLY A 20 -24.25 12.15 -14.98
CA GLY A 20 -23.02 12.45 -15.73
C GLY A 20 -21.71 12.11 -15.01
N VAL A 21 -21.76 11.52 -13.80
CA VAL A 21 -20.57 11.06 -13.07
C VAL A 21 -20.47 9.54 -13.16
N ASN A 22 -19.42 9.04 -13.81
CA ASN A 22 -19.05 7.63 -13.70
C ASN A 22 -17.99 7.49 -12.61
N ILE A 23 -18.31 6.80 -11.52
CA ILE A 23 -17.39 6.60 -10.38
C ILE A 23 -16.07 5.95 -10.82
N LEU A 24 -16.09 5.08 -11.84
CA LEU A 24 -14.86 4.45 -12.33
C LEU A 24 -13.93 5.44 -13.04
N ASP A 25 -14.48 6.49 -13.65
CA ASP A 25 -13.73 7.50 -14.39
C ASP A 25 -13.45 8.75 -13.54
N ALA A 26 -14.27 8.97 -12.50
CA ALA A 26 -14.23 10.17 -11.67
C ALA A 26 -13.12 10.14 -10.61
N PHE A 27 -12.65 8.96 -10.22
CA PHE A 27 -11.59 8.80 -9.23
C PHE A 27 -10.32 8.27 -9.91
N ALA A 28 -9.22 8.99 -9.72
CA ALA A 28 -7.92 8.49 -10.14
C ALA A 28 -7.60 7.21 -9.36
N LEU A 29 -7.29 6.14 -10.08
CA LEU A 29 -6.81 4.90 -9.46
C LEU A 29 -5.52 5.19 -8.69
N ASP A 30 -5.46 4.72 -7.45
CA ASP A 30 -4.36 5.02 -6.56
C ASP A 30 -3.05 4.38 -7.06
N TYR A 31 -2.12 5.22 -7.47
CA TYR A 31 -0.77 4.85 -7.91
C TYR A 31 -0.04 3.95 -6.90
N MET A 32 -0.29 4.18 -5.60
CA MET A 32 0.28 3.38 -4.52
C MET A 32 -0.10 1.90 -4.67
N HIS A 33 -1.37 1.63 -5.00
CA HIS A 33 -1.91 0.28 -5.20
C HIS A 33 -1.57 -0.32 -6.56
N LEU A 34 -1.56 0.49 -7.61
CA LEU A 34 -1.34 -0.01 -8.98
C LEU A 34 0.12 -0.35 -9.27
N VAL A 35 1.07 0.44 -8.76
CA VAL A 35 2.46 0.37 -9.21
C VAL A 35 3.42 0.18 -8.04
N CYS A 36 3.30 1.00 -6.99
CA CYS A 36 4.30 1.04 -5.94
C CYS A 36 4.32 -0.23 -5.08
N ILE A 37 3.16 -0.77 -4.68
CA ILE A 37 3.13 -1.88 -3.74
C ILE A 37 3.90 -3.11 -4.25
N GLY A 38 3.69 -3.50 -5.51
CA GLY A 38 4.35 -4.67 -6.09
C GLY A 38 5.85 -4.45 -6.30
N ILE A 39 6.21 -3.32 -6.90
CA ILE A 39 7.61 -3.00 -7.24
C ILE A 39 8.43 -2.79 -5.96
N MET A 40 7.92 -2.02 -5.00
CA MET A 40 8.64 -1.77 -3.75
C MET A 40 8.83 -3.06 -2.94
N LYS A 41 7.84 -3.96 -2.92
CA LYS A 41 8.00 -5.27 -2.28
C LYS A 41 9.12 -6.08 -2.94
N LYS A 42 9.20 -6.06 -4.28
CA LYS A 42 10.24 -6.77 -5.02
C LYS A 42 11.63 -6.20 -4.73
N LEU A 43 11.76 -4.87 -4.68
CA LEU A 43 13.03 -4.19 -4.35
C LEU A 43 13.48 -4.49 -2.92
N ILE A 44 12.58 -4.40 -1.94
CA ILE A 44 12.88 -4.74 -0.54
C ILE A 44 13.38 -6.18 -0.42
N GLN A 45 12.70 -7.15 -1.06
CA GLN A 45 13.14 -8.54 -1.05
C GLN A 45 14.52 -8.74 -1.71
N LEU A 46 14.79 -8.00 -2.79
CA LEU A 46 16.09 -8.01 -3.47
C LEU A 46 17.19 -7.53 -2.52
N TRP A 47 16.97 -6.44 -1.78
CA TRP A 47 17.94 -5.91 -0.82
C TRP A 47 18.06 -6.74 0.45
N MET A 48 17.04 -7.52 0.83
CA MET A 48 17.10 -8.30 2.07
C MET A 48 17.74 -9.67 1.89
N ASN A 49 17.22 -10.49 0.99
CA ASN A 49 17.57 -11.91 0.92
C ASN A 49 17.53 -12.55 -0.47
N LYS A 50 16.94 -11.90 -1.48
CA LYS A 50 16.80 -12.47 -2.82
C LYS A 50 17.83 -11.98 -3.83
N GLY A 51 18.49 -10.84 -3.58
CA GLY A 51 19.49 -10.27 -4.48
C GLY A 51 20.91 -10.81 -4.26
N PRO A 52 21.83 -10.52 -5.20
CA PRO A 52 23.26 -10.76 -5.02
C PRO A 52 23.80 -10.13 -3.73
N LEU A 53 24.82 -10.72 -3.11
CA LEU A 53 25.35 -10.27 -1.82
C LEU A 53 25.83 -8.81 -1.84
N ASN A 54 26.38 -8.34 -2.96
CA ASN A 54 26.89 -6.96 -3.12
C ASN A 54 25.80 -5.89 -3.14
N VAL A 55 24.53 -6.27 -3.32
CA VAL A 55 23.38 -5.34 -3.28
C VAL A 55 22.51 -5.54 -2.05
N ARG A 56 22.85 -6.50 -1.18
CA ARG A 56 22.08 -6.79 0.02
C ARG A 56 22.45 -5.85 1.15
N LEU A 57 21.44 -5.45 1.92
CA LEU A 57 21.62 -4.72 3.15
C LEU A 57 22.21 -5.64 4.23
N PRO A 58 23.18 -5.15 5.00
CA PRO A 58 23.64 -5.84 6.21
C PRO A 58 22.48 -6.13 7.17
N SER A 59 22.58 -7.24 7.89
CA SER A 59 21.54 -7.64 8.86
C SER A 59 21.36 -6.62 9.99
N SER A 60 22.43 -5.91 10.37
CA SER A 60 22.39 -4.78 11.31
C SER A 60 21.45 -3.68 10.82
N ASP A 61 21.56 -3.33 9.54
CA ASP A 61 20.83 -2.20 8.96
C ASP A 61 19.36 -2.57 8.79
N VAL A 62 19.08 -3.80 8.35
CA VAL A 62 17.71 -4.34 8.30
C VAL A 62 17.05 -4.27 9.68
N LYS A 63 17.78 -4.59 10.75
CA LYS A 63 17.27 -4.52 12.12
C LYS A 63 17.00 -3.07 12.56
N ILE A 64 17.92 -2.15 12.27
CA ILE A 64 17.76 -0.72 12.58
C ILE A 64 16.53 -0.16 11.86
N ILE A 65 16.43 -0.37 10.55
CA ILE A 65 15.30 0.11 9.74
C ILE A 65 13.98 -0.48 10.24
N SER A 66 13.95 -1.78 10.54
CA SER A 66 12.75 -2.44 11.07
C SER A 66 12.28 -1.82 12.39
N ASN A 67 13.21 -1.55 13.32
CA ASN A 67 12.89 -0.91 14.58
C ASN A 67 12.37 0.53 14.40
N GLN A 68 12.96 1.28 13.47
CA GLN A 68 12.52 2.63 13.13
C GLN A 68 11.11 2.63 12.52
N LEU A 69 10.80 1.72 11.59
CA LEU A 69 9.46 1.59 11.00
C LEU A 69 8.40 1.24 12.05
N VAL A 70 8.72 0.33 12.97
CA VAL A 70 7.81 -0.04 14.08
C VAL A 70 7.60 1.13 15.05
N SER A 71 8.64 1.91 15.35
CA SER A 71 8.52 3.10 16.20
C SER A 71 7.68 4.19 15.52
N PHE A 72 7.94 4.45 14.23
CA PHE A 72 7.24 5.43 13.41
C PHE A 72 5.76 5.09 13.20
N LYS A 73 5.38 3.80 13.23
CA LYS A 73 4.00 3.31 13.10
C LYS A 73 2.97 4.08 13.94
N LYS A 74 3.37 4.57 15.12
CA LYS A 74 2.51 5.33 16.05
C LYS A 74 2.24 6.76 15.58
N SER A 75 3.12 7.32 14.77
CA SER A 75 3.06 8.68 14.25
C SER A 75 2.40 8.77 12.87
N VAL A 76 1.95 7.65 12.31
CA VAL A 76 1.27 7.61 11.01
C VAL A 76 -0.21 7.99 11.18
N PRO A 77 -0.72 9.00 10.45
CA PRO A 77 -2.13 9.40 10.48
C PRO A 77 -3.10 8.25 10.14
N CYS A 78 -4.34 8.36 10.58
CA CYS A 78 -5.39 7.39 10.25
C CYS A 78 -5.81 7.42 8.78
N ASP A 79 -5.49 8.50 8.05
CA ASP A 79 -5.78 8.63 6.62
C ASP A 79 -4.98 7.63 5.76
N PHE A 80 -3.85 7.14 6.25
CA PHE A 80 -3.09 6.11 5.58
C PHE A 80 -3.74 4.73 5.80
N SER A 81 -4.20 4.12 4.72
CA SER A 81 -4.88 2.81 4.74
C SER A 81 -3.99 1.67 5.26
N ARG A 82 -2.66 1.85 5.22
CA ARG A 82 -1.68 0.87 5.71
C ARG A 82 -0.63 1.55 6.56
N LYS A 83 -0.29 0.92 7.68
CA LYS A 83 0.80 1.36 8.54
C LYS A 83 2.12 0.63 8.21
N PRO A 84 3.27 1.28 8.43
CA PRO A 84 4.58 0.63 8.30
C PRO A 84 4.68 -0.64 9.17
N ARG A 85 5.50 -1.57 8.69
CA ARG A 85 5.78 -2.88 9.28
C ARG A 85 7.29 -3.11 9.32
N ALA A 86 7.73 -4.07 10.11
CA ALA A 86 9.13 -4.48 10.09
C ALA A 86 9.48 -5.07 8.72
N LEU A 87 10.75 -4.94 8.28
CA LEU A 87 11.15 -5.43 6.96
C LEU A 87 11.19 -6.97 6.90
N ASN A 88 11.35 -7.62 8.05
CA ASN A 88 11.47 -9.08 8.18
C ASN A 88 10.13 -9.82 8.32
N GLU A 89 9.00 -9.12 8.16
CA GLU A 89 7.64 -9.68 8.26
C GLU A 89 7.12 -10.28 6.94
#